data_AF-H6N6D4-F1
#
_entry.id   AF-H6N6D4-F1
#
_cell.length_a   1.000
_cell.length_b   1.000
_cell.length_c   1.000
_cell.angle_alpha   90.00
_cell.angle_beta   90.00
_cell.angle_gamma   90.00
#
_symmetry.space_group_name_H-M   'P 1'
#
loop_
_entity.id
_entity.type
_entity.pdbx_description
1 polymer ?
#
loop_
_entity_poly.entity_id
_entity_poly.type
_entity_poly.pdbx_seq_one_letter_code
_entity_poly.pdbx_strand_id
1 'polypeptide(L)'
;MPNLPIIGSIVVLGGAASVGGVAMELSKPKGRNISLAKNKKPSPFKMPARCELFHIQSSEQHTVKKVAESELSEKIKNQDSGLWEKIDKDCNIKWKIYVAYRSYKWVYNEDEQGKPWKLETASDRSK
;
A
#
# COMPACT_ATOMS: atom_id res chain seq x y z
N MET A 1 17.32 -47.38 -22.72
CA MET A 1 18.42 -46.81 -21.91
C MET A 1 17.88 -46.52 -20.51
N PRO A 2 18.19 -47.36 -19.51
CA PRO A 2 17.92 -47.09 -18.11
C PRO A 2 19.01 -46.17 -17.53
N ASN A 3 18.62 -45.15 -16.75
CA ASN A 3 19.51 -44.42 -15.84
C ASN A 3 19.10 -44.73 -14.40
N LEU A 4 20.11 -45.11 -13.60
CA LEU A 4 20.06 -45.72 -12.27
C LEU A 4 19.83 -44.70 -11.11
N PRO A 5 19.57 -45.19 -9.87
CA PRO A 5 18.93 -44.48 -8.76
C PRO A 5 19.91 -43.97 -7.69
N ILE A 6 19.42 -43.12 -6.77
CA ILE A 6 20.06 -42.81 -5.48
C ILE A 6 18.91 -42.67 -4.44
N ILE A 7 18.68 -43.67 -3.58
CA ILE A 7 19.11 -43.76 -2.16
C ILE A 7 18.64 -42.52 -1.34
N GLY A 8 17.86 -42.62 -0.26
CA GLY A 8 17.61 -43.80 0.57
C GLY A 8 16.44 -43.62 1.55
N SER A 9 15.96 -44.78 1.97
CA SER A 9 14.97 -45.00 3.00
C SER A 9 15.56 -44.73 4.39
N ILE A 10 14.81 -44.06 5.26
CA ILE A 10 15.00 -44.19 6.71
C ILE A 10 13.78 -44.92 7.28
N VAL A 11 14.03 -46.16 7.69
CA VAL A 11 13.14 -46.96 8.52
C VAL A 11 13.60 -46.74 9.95
N VAL A 12 12.77 -46.16 10.80
CA VAL A 12 12.96 -46.22 12.27
C VAL A 12 11.89 -47.15 12.83
N LEU A 13 12.29 -48.41 12.96
CA LEU A 13 11.67 -49.42 13.80
C LEU A 13 12.56 -49.57 15.04
N GLY A 14 12.02 -49.37 16.23
CA GLY A 14 12.75 -49.64 17.46
C GLY A 14 12.10 -49.05 18.70
N GLY A 15 11.17 -49.80 19.30
CA GLY A 15 10.73 -49.54 20.67
C GLY A 15 11.76 -50.08 21.67
N ALA A 16 11.98 -49.34 22.75
CA ALA A 16 12.39 -49.87 24.06
C ALA A 16 12.14 -48.79 25.12
N ALA A 17 11.47 -49.21 26.19
CA ALA A 17 11.19 -48.41 27.37
C ALA A 17 12.45 -48.24 28.24
N SER A 18 12.62 -47.07 28.86
CA SER A 18 12.88 -46.94 30.31
C SER A 18 13.20 -45.50 30.72
N VAL A 19 12.40 -45.02 31.68
CA VAL A 19 12.81 -44.34 32.93
C VAL A 19 13.73 -43.11 32.87
N GLY A 20 13.21 -42.01 33.42
CA GLY A 20 13.95 -40.82 33.82
C GLY A 20 13.45 -39.60 33.03
N GLY A 21 12.62 -38.72 33.55
CA GLY A 21 12.63 -38.16 34.89
C GLY A 21 12.95 -36.68 34.79
N VAL A 22 11.95 -35.87 34.49
CA VAL A 22 11.82 -34.49 34.99
C VAL A 22 10.34 -34.11 34.91
N ALA A 23 9.72 -34.05 36.09
CA ALA A 23 8.39 -33.51 36.28
C ALA A 23 8.44 -31.98 36.20
N MET A 24 7.58 -31.39 35.38
CA MET A 24 7.07 -30.03 35.59
C MET A 24 5.57 -30.04 35.31
N GLU A 25 4.80 -30.44 36.32
CA GLU A 25 3.39 -30.08 36.48
C GLU A 25 3.35 -28.88 37.42
N LEU A 26 3.08 -27.68 36.92
CA LEU A 26 2.69 -26.44 37.63
C LEU A 26 2.80 -25.32 36.58
N SER A 27 1.76 -24.65 36.09
CA SER A 27 0.43 -24.41 36.64
C SER A 27 -0.48 -23.93 35.50
N LYS A 28 -1.77 -24.25 35.56
CA LYS A 28 -2.82 -23.53 34.83
C LYS A 28 -3.03 -22.18 35.52
N PRO A 29 -2.77 -21.03 34.87
CA PRO A 29 -3.53 -19.84 35.16
C PRO A 29 -4.75 -19.81 34.24
N LYS A 30 -5.90 -20.08 34.88
CA LYS A 30 -7.20 -19.65 34.39
C LYS A 30 -7.17 -18.13 34.21
N GLY A 31 -7.53 -17.67 33.02
CA GLY A 31 -7.82 -16.26 32.78
C GLY A 31 -6.78 -15.52 31.95
N ARG A 32 -6.85 -15.68 30.64
CA ARG A 32 -6.72 -14.50 29.77
C ARG A 32 -7.59 -14.71 28.55
N ASN A 33 -8.58 -13.84 28.44
CA ASN A 33 -9.38 -13.63 27.25
C ASN A 33 -8.40 -13.21 26.14
N ILE A 34 -7.82 -14.18 25.43
CA ILE A 34 -7.10 -13.88 24.20
C ILE A 34 -8.20 -13.84 23.15
N SER A 35 -8.81 -12.66 23.04
CA SER A 35 -9.61 -12.29 21.89
C SER A 35 -8.92 -12.85 20.67
N LEU A 36 -9.61 -13.77 20.00
CA LEU A 36 -9.33 -14.25 18.67
C LEU A 36 -9.39 -13.02 17.76
N ALA A 37 -8.36 -12.17 17.82
CA ALA A 37 -8.11 -11.10 16.89
C ALA A 37 -7.81 -11.84 15.60
N LYS A 38 -8.90 -12.15 14.90
CA LYS A 38 -9.00 -12.64 13.55
C LYS A 38 -7.88 -11.95 12.80
N ASN A 39 -6.78 -12.68 12.62
CA ASN A 39 -5.63 -12.27 11.85
C ASN A 39 -6.14 -12.23 10.41
N LYS A 40 -6.92 -11.19 10.09
CA LYS A 40 -7.11 -10.72 8.74
C LYS A 40 -5.71 -10.27 8.36
N LYS A 41 -4.94 -11.22 7.80
CA LYS A 41 -3.86 -10.90 6.87
C LYS A 41 -4.37 -9.69 6.08
N PRO A 42 -3.72 -8.52 6.16
CA PRO A 42 -4.14 -7.40 5.34
C PRO A 42 -4.13 -7.96 3.92
N SER A 43 -5.33 -8.01 3.31
CA SER A 43 -5.43 -8.33 1.90
C SER A 43 -4.40 -7.44 1.21
N PRO A 44 -3.50 -7.98 0.38
CA PRO A 44 -2.59 -7.15 -0.40
C PRO A 44 -3.35 -6.20 -1.34
N PHE A 45 -4.67 -6.34 -1.43
CA PHE A 45 -5.60 -5.52 -2.21
C PHE A 45 -6.52 -4.65 -1.35
N LYS A 46 -6.07 -4.12 -0.21
CA LYS A 46 -6.70 -2.91 0.32
C LYS A 46 -6.26 -1.73 -0.54
N MET A 47 -6.98 -1.51 -1.63
CA MET A 47 -6.93 -0.23 -2.33
C MET A 47 -7.14 0.88 -1.29
N PRO A 48 -6.28 1.91 -1.23
CA PRO A 48 -6.48 3.02 -0.31
C PRO A 48 -7.89 3.60 -0.54
N ALA A 49 -8.55 4.01 0.54
CA ALA A 49 -9.97 4.38 0.52
C ALA A 49 -10.30 5.53 -0.44
N ARG A 50 -9.29 6.30 -0.89
CA ARG A 50 -9.30 7.31 -1.96
C ARG A 50 -7.86 7.44 -2.50
N CYS A 51 -7.71 7.89 -3.76
CA CYS A 51 -6.38 8.20 -4.32
C CYS A 51 -5.73 9.42 -3.64
N GLU A 52 -4.41 9.54 -3.76
CA GLU A 52 -3.68 10.74 -3.36
C GLU A 52 -3.64 11.77 -4.51
N LEU A 53 -3.98 13.02 -4.20
CA LEU A 53 -3.97 14.11 -5.17
C LEU A 53 -2.75 15.02 -4.99
N PHE A 54 -2.11 15.34 -6.10
CA PHE A 54 -0.92 16.17 -6.16
C PHE A 54 -1.11 17.31 -7.16
N HIS A 55 -0.77 18.51 -6.74
CA HIS A 55 -0.71 19.69 -7.59
C HIS A 55 0.72 19.88 -8.11
N ILE A 56 0.88 19.97 -9.42
CA ILE A 56 2.16 20.24 -10.08
C ILE A 56 2.51 21.71 -9.90
N GLN A 57 3.59 21.97 -9.17
CA GLN A 57 4.08 23.31 -8.85
C GLN A 57 5.05 23.81 -9.92
N SER A 58 5.98 22.96 -10.33
CA SER A 58 6.86 23.22 -11.48
C SER A 58 7.04 21.97 -12.31
N SER A 59 6.66 22.08 -13.58
CA SER A 59 6.88 21.01 -14.57
C SER A 59 8.35 20.87 -14.96
N GLU A 60 9.15 21.93 -14.85
CA GLU A 60 10.57 21.90 -15.18
C GLU A 60 11.40 21.23 -14.07
N GLN A 61 11.08 21.55 -12.82
CA GLN A 61 11.78 20.98 -11.65
C GLN A 61 11.19 19.63 -11.21
N HIS A 62 10.14 19.17 -11.90
CA HIS A 62 9.33 18.02 -11.51
C HIS A 62 8.89 18.07 -10.04
N THR A 63 8.39 19.21 -9.57
CA THR A 63 7.94 19.38 -8.19
C THR A 63 6.42 19.37 -8.07
N VAL A 64 5.92 18.66 -7.06
CA VAL A 64 4.49 18.54 -6.77
C VAL A 64 4.21 18.76 -5.30
N LYS A 65 3.04 19.30 -4.99
CA LYS A 65 2.54 19.48 -3.64
C LYS A 65 1.32 18.59 -3.42
N LYS A 66 1.28 17.87 -2.30
CA LYS A 66 0.09 17.11 -1.91
C LYS A 66 -1.05 18.07 -1.56
N VAL A 67 -2.24 17.84 -2.11
CA VAL A 67 -3.43 18.68 -1.88
C VAL A 67 -4.58 17.83 -1.37
N ALA A 68 -5.42 18.39 -0.51
CA ALA A 68 -6.62 17.72 -0.02
C ALA A 68 -7.66 17.60 -1.16
N GLU A 69 -8.29 16.43 -1.25
CA GLU A 69 -9.31 16.15 -2.28
C GLU A 69 -10.43 17.19 -2.25
N SER A 70 -10.99 17.49 -1.07
CA SER A 70 -12.11 18.43 -0.93
C SER A 70 -11.77 19.79 -1.53
N GLU A 71 -10.60 20.33 -1.19
CA GLU A 71 -10.14 21.65 -1.62
C GLU A 71 -9.89 21.71 -3.13
N LEU A 72 -9.35 20.63 -3.71
CA LEU A 72 -9.15 20.54 -5.14
C LEU A 72 -10.48 20.33 -5.89
N SER A 73 -11.36 19.49 -5.34
CA SER A 73 -12.64 19.15 -5.94
C SER A 73 -13.56 20.36 -6.07
N GLU A 74 -13.62 21.22 -5.06
CA GLU A 74 -14.41 22.45 -5.12
C GLU A 74 -13.85 23.40 -6.18
N LYS A 75 -12.53 23.60 -6.21
CA LYS A 75 -11.87 24.47 -7.19
C LYS A 75 -12.08 23.99 -8.63
N ILE A 76 -11.96 22.68 -8.87
CA ILE A 76 -12.16 22.09 -10.19
C ILE A 76 -13.63 22.12 -10.57
N LYS A 77 -14.56 21.66 -9.71
CA LYS A 77 -16.00 21.65 -10.01
C LYS A 77 -16.56 23.04 -10.33
N ASN A 78 -16.04 24.08 -9.68
CA ASN A 78 -16.42 25.46 -9.96
C ASN A 78 -15.94 25.96 -11.34
N GLN A 79 -14.89 25.35 -11.91
CA GLN A 79 -14.36 25.70 -13.23
C GLN A 79 -14.85 24.76 -14.35
N ASP A 80 -14.76 23.45 -14.12
CA ASP A 80 -15.08 22.38 -15.07
C ASP A 80 -15.47 21.11 -14.30
N SER A 81 -16.78 20.85 -14.23
CA SER A 81 -17.32 19.65 -13.59
C SER A 81 -16.93 18.36 -14.34
N GLY A 82 -16.81 18.39 -15.67
CA GLY A 82 -16.44 17.23 -16.48
C GLY A 82 -14.98 16.81 -16.26
N LEU A 83 -14.10 17.77 -15.99
CA LEU A 83 -12.72 17.49 -15.59
C LEU A 83 -12.66 16.72 -14.26
N TRP A 84 -13.46 17.12 -13.27
CA TRP A 84 -13.52 16.43 -11.98
C TRP A 84 -14.00 14.99 -12.15
N GLU A 85 -15.04 14.74 -12.96
CA GLU A 85 -15.53 13.37 -13.20
C GLU A 85 -14.45 12.47 -13.81
N LYS A 86 -13.58 13.01 -14.69
CA LYS A 86 -12.46 12.26 -15.24
C LYS A 86 -11.41 11.94 -14.17
N ILE A 87 -11.08 12.92 -13.33
CA ILE A 87 -10.16 12.72 -12.20
C ILE A 87 -10.71 11.69 -11.21
N ASP A 88 -11.99 11.76 -10.87
CA ASP A 88 -12.65 10.85 -9.93
C ASP A 88 -12.68 9.41 -10.47
N LYS A 89 -12.98 9.22 -11.75
CA LYS A 89 -12.89 7.91 -12.41
C LYS A 89 -11.48 7.34 -12.35
N ASP A 90 -10.48 8.15 -12.70
CA ASP A 90 -9.09 7.72 -12.69
C ASP A 90 -8.57 7.48 -11.26
N CYS A 91 -9.06 8.22 -10.27
CA CYS A 91 -8.75 8.05 -8.84
C CYS A 91 -9.20 6.68 -8.30
N ASN A 92 -10.24 6.09 -8.88
CA ASN A 92 -10.68 4.74 -8.52
C ASN A 92 -9.78 3.63 -9.07
N ILE A 93 -8.91 3.95 -10.04
CA ILE A 93 -8.03 3.00 -10.72
C ILE A 93 -6.56 3.24 -10.31
N LYS A 94 -6.16 4.51 -10.24
CA LYS A 94 -4.82 4.99 -9.95
C LYS A 94 -4.73 5.43 -8.50
N TRP A 95 -3.68 4.98 -7.83
CA TRP A 95 -3.38 5.37 -6.44
C TRP A 95 -2.98 6.85 -6.28
N LYS A 96 -2.48 7.48 -7.34
CA LYS A 96 -2.03 8.87 -7.36
C LYS A 96 -2.51 9.57 -8.61
N ILE A 97 -2.92 10.81 -8.43
CA ILE A 97 -3.35 11.69 -9.50
C ILE A 97 -2.60 13.01 -9.41
N TYR A 98 -2.07 13.45 -10.54
CA TYR A 98 -1.36 14.71 -10.70
C TYR A 98 -2.19 15.67 -11.53
N VAL A 99 -2.39 16.88 -11.03
CA VAL A 99 -3.10 17.95 -11.71
C VAL A 99 -2.22 19.19 -11.79
N ALA A 100 -2.34 19.95 -12.87
CA ALA A 100 -1.64 21.21 -13.04
C ALA A 100 -2.65 22.36 -13.10
N TYR A 101 -2.28 23.51 -12.57
CA TYR A 101 -3.00 24.76 -12.81
C TYR A 101 -2.26 25.59 -13.85
N ARG A 102 -2.82 25.71 -15.06
CA ARG A 102 -2.19 26.38 -16.20
C ARG A 102 -3.19 27.31 -16.87
N SER A 103 -2.73 28.50 -17.27
CA SER A 103 -3.58 29.46 -18.00
C SER A 103 -4.92 29.73 -17.29
N TYR A 104 -4.87 29.87 -15.96
CA TYR A 104 -6.02 30.11 -15.08
C TYR A 104 -7.06 28.99 -15.03
N LYS A 105 -6.70 27.76 -15.45
CA LYS A 105 -7.57 26.58 -15.41
C LYS A 105 -6.85 25.36 -14.85
N TRP A 106 -7.60 24.52 -14.17
CA TRP A 106 -7.12 23.18 -13.82
C TRP A 106 -7.06 22.30 -15.05
N VAL A 107 -5.99 21.52 -15.16
CA VAL A 107 -5.73 20.60 -16.27
C VAL A 107 -5.30 19.25 -15.71
N TYR A 108 -5.90 18.20 -16.26
CA TYR A 108 -5.54 16.82 -16.00
C TYR A 108 -5.04 16.18 -17.30
N ASN A 109 -3.75 15.87 -17.34
CA ASN A 109 -3.10 15.24 -18.48
C ASN A 109 -2.56 13.86 -18.11
N GLU A 110 -2.78 12.88 -18.98
CA GLU A 110 -2.32 11.50 -18.76
C GLU A 110 -0.79 11.38 -18.87
N ASP A 111 -0.17 12.15 -19.75
CA ASP A 111 1.30 12.22 -19.91
C ASP A 111 2.03 12.65 -18.63
N GLU A 112 1.34 13.34 -17.74
CA GLU A 112 1.89 13.81 -16.47
C GLU A 112 1.79 12.76 -15.36
N GLN A 113 0.97 11.73 -15.52
CA GLN A 113 0.76 10.73 -14.47
C GLN A 113 1.95 9.77 -14.31
N GLY A 114 2.76 9.60 -15.36
CA GLY A 114 3.92 8.70 -15.36
C GLY A 114 5.26 9.39 -15.07
N LYS A 115 5.28 10.70 -14.80
CA LYS A 115 6.53 11.44 -14.64
C LYS A 115 7.14 11.26 -13.23
N PRO A 116 8.48 11.33 -13.10
CA PRO A 116 9.17 11.17 -11.81
C PRO A 116 9.07 12.45 -10.98
N TRP A 117 7.90 12.69 -10.38
CA TRP A 117 7.64 13.86 -9.55
C TRP A 117 8.29 13.76 -8.16
N LYS A 118 8.83 14.89 -7.70
CA LYS A 118 9.39 15.12 -6.37
C LYS A 118 8.39 15.89 -5.51
N LEU A 119 8.21 15.47 -4.27
CA LEU A 119 7.39 16.23 -3.33
C LEU A 119 8.12 17.52 -2.96
N GLU A 120 7.46 18.66 -3.14
CA GLU A 120 7.91 19.95 -2.61
C GLU A 120 7.89 19.84 -1.09
N THR A 121 9.07 19.66 -0.49
CA THR A 121 9.20 19.69 0.96
C THR A 121 9.23 21.15 1.41
N ALA A 122 8.69 21.45 2.60
CA ALA A 122 8.66 22.81 3.13
C ALA A 122 10.07 23.44 3.27
N SER A 123 11.14 22.64 3.17
CA SER A 123 12.54 23.09 3.24
C SER A 123 13.06 23.74 1.95
N ASP A 124 12.41 23.55 0.80
CA ASP A 124 12.87 24.08 -0.50
C ASP A 124 12.43 25.53 -0.77
N ARG A 125 11.57 26.12 0.07
CA ARG A 125 11.10 27.51 -0.08
C ARG A 125 12.01 28.58 0.52
N SER A 126 13.13 28.19 1.12
CA SER A 126 14.14 29.11 1.66
C SER A 126 15.30 29.27 0.67
N LYS A 127 15.11 30.04 -0.40
CA LYS A 127 16.23 30.65 -1.11
C LYS A 127 15.82 31.94 -1.82
#